data_AF-A0A3N5KX20-F1
#
_entry.id   AF-A0A3N5KX20-F1
#
_cell.length_a   1.000
_cell.length_b   1.000
_cell.length_c   1.000
_cell.angle_alpha   90.00
_cell.angle_beta   90.00
_cell.angle_gamma   90.00
#
_symmetry.space_group_name_H-M   'P 1'
#
loop_
_entity.id
_entity.type
_entity.pdbx_description
1 polymer ?
#
loop_
_entity_poly.entity_id
_entity_poly.type
_entity_poly.pdbx_seq_one_letter_code
_entity_poly.pdbx_strand_id
1 'polypeptide(L)' 'MKELDVLLLRYLDADDPGAPGDERAAFERILELPDPELFGYLVGRSHPTDASIRHVVDRIRRDR' A
#
# COMPACT_ATOMS: atom_id res chain seq x y z
N MET A 1 13.38 -1.55 1.45
CA MET A 1 14.16 -1.48 0.19
C MET A 1 13.83 -0.13 -0.47
N LYS A 2 14.80 0.59 -1.07
CA LYS A 2 14.58 1.97 -1.56
C LYS A 2 13.43 2.13 -2.57
N GLU A 3 13.18 1.14 -3.43
CA GLU A 3 12.11 1.19 -4.43
C GLU A 3 10.71 1.18 -3.78
N LEU A 4 10.57 0.42 -2.69
CA LEU A 4 9.36 0.36 -1.88
C LEU A 4 9.06 1.72 -1.24
N ASP A 5 10.08 2.35 -0.67
CA ASP A 5 9.96 3.67 -0.06
C ASP A 5 9.45 4.72 -1.07
N VAL A 6 9.95 4.70 -2.30
CA VAL A 6 9.51 5.61 -3.36
C VAL A 6 8.04 5.37 -3.75
N LEU A 7 7.60 4.12 -3.87
CA LEU A 7 6.21 3.79 -4.19
C LEU A 7 5.25 4.23 -3.08
N LEU A 8 5.62 4.01 -1.83
CA LEU A 8 4.83 4.40 -0.67
C LEU A 8 4.74 5.93 -0.51
N LEU A 9 5.83 6.65 -0.75
CA LEU A 9 5.84 8.12 -0.75
C LEU A 9 4.99 8.69 -1.88
N ARG A 10 5.06 8.13 -3.09
CA ARG A 10 4.21 8.57 -4.21
C ARG A 10 2.73 8.36 -3.94
N TYR A 11 2.37 7.27 -3.27
CA TYR A 11 1.00 7.04 -2.83
C TYR A 11 0.52 8.12 -1.85
N LEU A 12 1.36 8.52 -0.88
CA LEU A 12 1.04 9.61 0.04
C LEU A 12 0.94 10.97 -0.67
N ASP A 13 1.79 11.25 -1.64
CA ASP A 13 1.77 12.49 -2.43
C ASP A 13 0.56 12.56 -3.38
N ALA A 14 0.07 11.40 -3.84
CA ALA A 14 -1.10 11.28 -4.70
C ALA A 14 -2.42 11.27 -3.92
N ASP A 15 -2.38 11.13 -2.59
CA ASP A 15 -3.60 10.98 -1.80
C ASP A 15 -4.33 12.31 -1.64
N ASP A 16 -5.51 12.35 -2.25
CA ASP A 16 -6.49 13.41 -2.08
C ASP A 16 -6.89 13.45 -0.58
N PRO A 17 -7.01 14.62 0.07
CA PRO A 17 -7.29 14.73 1.51
C PRO A 17 -8.64 14.13 1.97
N GLY A 18 -9.38 13.46 1.08
CA GLY A 18 -10.61 12.74 1.34
C GLY A 18 -10.49 11.24 1.61
N ALA A 19 -9.28 10.65 1.66
CA ALA A 19 -9.12 9.24 2.02
C ALA A 19 -9.84 8.92 3.35
N PRO A 20 -10.87 8.05 3.36
CA PRO A 20 -11.63 7.75 4.57
C PRO A 20 -10.67 7.21 5.64
N GLY A 21 -10.88 7.54 6.93
CA GLY A 21 -9.94 7.22 8.02
C GLY A 21 -9.53 5.73 8.10
N ASP A 22 -10.35 4.84 7.56
CA ASP A 22 -10.08 3.40 7.43
C ASP A 22 -8.88 3.09 6.51
N GLU A 23 -8.63 3.92 5.51
CA GLU A 23 -7.54 3.75 4.55
C GLU A 23 -6.18 4.09 5.14
N ARG A 24 -6.11 5.17 5.93
CA ARG A 24 -4.89 5.54 6.66
C ARG A 24 -4.50 4.47 7.68
N ALA A 25 -5.47 3.92 8.41
CA ALA A 25 -5.23 2.80 9.31
C ALA A 25 -4.75 1.54 8.56
N ALA A 26 -5.26 1.28 7.36
CA ALA A 26 -4.79 0.17 6.53
C ALA A 26 -3.37 0.41 6.00
N PHE A 27 -3.02 1.64 5.63
CA PHE A 27 -1.68 2.03 5.23
C PHE A 27 -0.67 1.88 6.37
N GLU A 28 -1.03 2.29 7.59
CA GLU A 28 -0.19 2.07 8.78
C GLU A 28 0.09 0.58 9.01
N ARG A 29 -0.92 -0.29 8.87
CA ARG A 29 -0.70 -1.76 8.94
C ARG A 29 0.19 -2.28 7.83
N ILE A 30 0.13 -1.69 6.63
CA ILE A 30 1.02 -2.05 5.52
C ILE A 30 2.48 -1.73 5.85
N LEU A 31 2.74 -0.61 6.53
CA LEU A 31 4.09 -0.23 6.97
C LEU A 31 4.68 -1.17 8.03
N GLU A 32 3.83 -1.90 8.76
CA GLU A 32 4.24 -2.92 9.72
C GLU A 32 4.56 -4.28 9.07
N LEU A 33 4.21 -4.48 7.79
CA LEU A 33 4.49 -5.74 7.09
C LEU A 33 5.98 -5.87 6.72
N PRO A 34 6.50 -7.11 6.65
CA PRO A 34 7.84 -7.36 6.13
C PRO A 34 7.99 -6.92 4.67
N ASP A 35 9.11 -6.26 4.33
CA ASP A 35 9.46 -5.84 2.96
C ASP A 35 9.20 -6.92 1.88
N PRO A 36 9.62 -8.20 2.06
CA PRO A 36 9.41 -9.22 1.03
C PRO A 36 7.93 -9.55 0.81
N GLU A 37 7.12 -9.49 1.87
CA GLU A 37 5.68 -9.75 1.81
C GLU A 37 4.97 -8.61 1.08
N LEU A 38 5.25 -7.37 1.48
CA LEU A 38 4.70 -6.19 0.85
C LEU A 38 5.10 -6.09 -0.62
N PHE A 39 6.37 -6.36 -0.94
CA PHE A 39 6.81 -6.43 -2.33
C PHE A 39 6.01 -7.48 -3.12
N GLY A 40 5.78 -8.67 -2.53
CA GLY A 40 4.95 -9.72 -3.12
C GLY A 40 3.54 -9.25 -3.48
N TYR A 41 2.91 -8.46 -2.60
CA TYR A 41 1.60 -7.86 -2.85
C TYR A 41 1.64 -6.83 -3.98
N LEU A 42 2.63 -5.92 -3.97
CA LEU A 42 2.76 -4.86 -4.97
C LEU A 42 3.03 -5.41 -6.38
N VAL A 43 3.81 -6.49 -6.50
CA VAL A 43 4.05 -7.15 -7.80
C VAL A 43 2.97 -8.16 -8.20
N GLY A 44 1.95 -8.37 -7.36
CA GLY A 44 0.84 -9.30 -7.63
C GLY A 44 1.22 -10.78 -7.55
N ARG A 45 2.30 -11.13 -6.83
CA ARG A 45 2.69 -12.53 -6.56
C ARG A 45 1.86 -13.15 -5.43
N SER A 46 1.37 -12.32 -4.52
CA SER A 46 0.51 -12.70 -3.40
C SER A 46 -0.65 -11.71 -3.30
N HIS A 47 -1.70 -12.09 -2.56
CA HIS A 47 -2.85 -11.22 -2.31
C HIS A 47 -3.13 -11.16 -0.80
N PRO A 48 -3.27 -9.95 -0.22
CA PRO A 48 -3.64 -9.80 1.17
C PRO A 48 -5.06 -10.32 1.40
N THR A 49 -5.28 -11.02 2.51
CA THR A 49 -6.59 -11.53 2.92
C THR A 49 -7.49 -10.42 3.47
N ASP A 50 -6.89 -9.41 4.09
CA ASP A 50 -7.57 -8.22 4.59
C ASP A 50 -8.01 -7.31 3.42
N ALA A 51 -9.31 -6.98 3.38
CA ALA A 51 -9.90 -6.16 2.31
C ALA A 51 -9.41 -4.70 2.32
N SER A 52 -9.09 -4.15 3.50
CA SER A 52 -8.57 -2.79 3.65
C SER A 52 -7.13 -2.69 3.15
N ILE A 53 -6.29 -3.67 3.48
CA ILE A 53 -4.92 -3.78 2.95
C ILE A 53 -4.96 -3.99 1.43
N ARG A 54 -5.84 -4.86 0.94
CA ARG A 54 -6.02 -5.09 -0.50
C ARG A 54 -6.37 -3.81 -1.24
N HIS A 55 -7.28 -2.99 -0.70
CA HIS A 55 -7.68 -1.74 -1.31
C HIS A 55 -6.49 -0.79 -1.52
N VAL A 56 -5.69 -0.58 -0.46
CA VAL A 56 -4.51 0.30 -0.51
C VAL A 56 -3.46 -0.26 -1.48
N VAL A 57 -3.17 -1.56 -1.43
CA VAL A 57 -2.24 -2.21 -2.36
C VAL A 57 -2.68 -2.00 -3.82
N ASP A 58 -3.97 -2.15 -4.11
CA ASP A 58 -4.49 -1.96 -5.47
C ASP A 58 -4.44 -0.51 -5.92
N ARG A 59 -4.58 0.48 -5.02
CA ARG A 59 -4.34 1.90 -5.33
C ARG A 59 -2.87 2.17 -5.65
N ILE A 60 -1.94 1.74 -4.80
CA ILE A 60 -0.50 1.90 -5.03
C ILE A 60 -0.10 1.32 -6.39
N ARG A 61 -0.69 0.19 -6.80
CA ARG A 61 -0.44 -0.45 -8.10
C ARG A 61 -1.00 0.31 -9.29
N ARG A 62 -2.12 1.03 -9.13
CA ARG A 62 -2.72 1.86 -10.18
C ARG A 62 -1.94 3.15 -10.42
N ASP A 63 -1.31 3.69 -9.39
CA ASP A 63 -0.55 4.94 -9.43
C ASP A 63 0.94 4.75 -9.80
N ARG A 64 1.33 3.55 -10.27
CA ARG A 64 2.70 3.21 -10.65
C ARG A 64 3.21 4.01 -11.86
#